data_AF-A0A969Y8V5-F1
#
_entry.id   AF-A0A969Y8V5-F1
#
_cell.length_a   1.000
_cell.length_b   1.000
_cell.length_c   1.000
_cell.angle_alpha   90.00
_cell.angle_beta   90.00
_cell.angle_gamma   90.00
#
_symmetry.space_group_name_H-M   'P 1'
#
loop_
_entity.id
_entity.type
_entity.pdbx_description
1 polymer ?
#
loop_
_entity_poly.entity_id
_entity_poly.type
_entity_poly.pdbx_seq_one_letter_code
_entity_poly.pdbx_strand_id
1 'polypeptide(L)'
;MPHPKGNRKRRAILLGVGLDSDGHKRITTGPNFALIGGSEETHQEMTEKAVKINEHLNARGKALEDVSSEEFEEIAHKVGLKRYPRDSN
;
A
#
# COMPACT_ATOMS: atom_id res chain seq x y z
N MET A 1 -13.12 18.94 -33.73
CA MET A 1 -13.81 17.83 -33.03
C MET A 1 -13.16 17.67 -31.66
N PRO A 2 -13.87 17.87 -30.53
CA PRO A 2 -13.30 17.59 -29.22
C PRO A 2 -13.19 16.07 -29.02
N HIS A 3 -12.01 15.61 -28.61
CA HIS A 3 -11.77 14.21 -28.28
C HIS A 3 -12.38 13.93 -26.90
N PRO A 4 -13.12 12.83 -26.70
CA PRO A 4 -13.59 12.45 -25.38
C PRO A 4 -12.38 12.07 -24.51
N LYS A 5 -12.11 12.84 -23.46
CA LYS A 5 -11.18 12.45 -22.39
C LYS A 5 -11.78 11.23 -21.69
N GLY A 6 -11.38 10.04 -22.12
CA GLY A 6 -11.71 8.81 -21.40
C GLY A 6 -11.21 8.92 -19.96
N ASN A 7 -12.13 8.85 -18.99
CA ASN A 7 -11.80 8.71 -17.58
C ASN A 7 -11.02 7.40 -17.41
N ARG A 8 -9.68 7.46 -17.52
CA ARG A 8 -8.82 6.37 -17.05
C ARG A 8 -9.06 6.27 -15.54
N LYS A 9 -9.77 5.22 -15.12
CA LYS A 9 -9.87 4.86 -13.69
C LYS A 9 -8.45 4.83 -13.14
N ARG A 10 -8.18 5.69 -12.15
CA ARG A 10 -6.86 5.75 -11.50
C ARG A 10 -6.67 4.41 -10.81
N ARG A 11 -5.59 3.70 -11.11
CA ARG A 11 -5.23 2.49 -10.36
C ARG A 11 -4.21 2.89 -9.31
N ALA A 12 -4.48 2.55 -8.05
CA ALA A 12 -3.55 2.72 -6.96
C ALA A 12 -3.13 1.34 -6.43
N ILE A 13 -1.85 1.18 -6.12
CA ILE A 13 -1.32 -0.04 -5.52
C ILE A 13 -0.38 0.30 -4.35
N LEU A 14 -0.53 -0.41 -3.23
CA LEU A 14 0.38 -0.38 -2.10
C LEU A 14 1.53 -1.35 -2.36
N LEU A 15 2.74 -0.83 -2.55
CA LEU A 15 3.94 -1.66 -2.73
C LEU A 15 4.74 -1.72 -1.44
N GLY A 16 4.98 -2.93 -0.93
CA GLY A 16 5.89 -3.20 0.18
C GLY A 16 7.11 -3.97 -0.31
N VAL A 17 8.30 -3.50 0.07
CA VAL A 17 9.58 -4.15 -0.28
C VAL A 17 10.36 -4.40 1.00
N GLY A 18 10.59 -5.66 1.32
CA GLY A 18 11.46 -6.05 2.43
C GLY A 18 12.90 -6.14 1.97
N LEU A 19 13.79 -5.40 2.61
CA LEU A 19 15.20 -5.28 2.23
C LEU A 19 16.12 -6.23 3.03
N ASP A 20 15.60 -6.90 4.05
CA ASP A 20 16.28 -7.80 4.98
C ASP A 20 16.16 -9.28 4.58
N SER A 21 16.36 -9.60 3.30
CA SER A 21 16.18 -10.98 2.81
C SER A 21 17.14 -11.97 3.47
N ASP A 22 16.58 -13.06 4.00
CA ASP A 22 17.26 -14.25 4.56
C ASP A 22 17.60 -15.31 3.50
N GLY A 23 17.57 -14.96 2.22
CA GLY A 23 17.79 -15.88 1.10
C GLY A 23 16.54 -16.57 0.57
N HIS A 24 15.38 -16.34 1.18
CA HIS A 24 14.09 -16.84 0.69
C HIS A 24 13.33 -15.77 -0.12
N LYS A 25 12.75 -16.20 -1.24
CA LYS A 25 11.90 -15.35 -2.08
C LYS A 25 10.46 -15.41 -1.56
N ARG A 26 10.00 -14.33 -0.93
CA ARG A 26 8.61 -14.17 -0.48
C ARG A 26 7.89 -13.16 -1.36
N ILE A 27 6.70 -13.52 -1.84
CA ILE A 27 5.84 -12.65 -2.64
C ILE A 27 4.40 -12.85 -2.19
N THR A 28 3.75 -11.76 -1.80
CA THR A 28 2.33 -11.75 -1.43
C THR A 28 1.63 -10.64 -2.20
N THR A 29 0.55 -10.96 -2.92
CA THR A 29 -0.21 -10.00 -3.73
C THR A 29 -1.68 -9.99 -3.35
N GLY A 30 -2.29 -8.81 -3.35
CA GLY A 30 -3.72 -8.61 -3.16
C GLY A 30 -4.32 -7.68 -4.23
N PRO A 31 -5.61 -7.34 -4.11
CA PRO A 31 -6.33 -6.56 -5.13
C PRO A 31 -5.74 -5.16 -5.36
N ASN A 32 -5.13 -4.57 -4.33
CA ASN A 32 -4.55 -3.23 -4.34
C ASN A 32 -3.20 -3.17 -3.61
N PHE A 33 -2.52 -4.32 -3.42
CA PHE A 33 -1.19 -4.34 -2.81
C PHE A 33 -0.30 -5.44 -3.37
N ALA A 34 1.01 -5.23 -3.30
CA ALA A 34 2.03 -6.23 -3.59
C ALA A 34 3.17 -6.09 -2.59
N LEU A 35 3.57 -7.20 -1.97
CA LEU A 35 4.64 -7.29 -0.99
C LEU A 35 5.72 -8.24 -1.52
N ILE A 36 6.95 -7.79 -1.54
CA ILE A 36 8.06 -8.52 -2.16
C ILE A 36 9.25 -8.52 -1.20
N GLY A 37 9.79 -9.69 -0.91
CA GLY A 37 10.99 -9.86 -0.08
C GLY A 37 10.73 -9.66 1.42
N GLY A 38 11.83 -9.46 2.15
CA GLY A 38 11.90 -9.44 3.61
C GLY A 38 12.17 -10.82 4.23
N SER A 39 12.72 -10.82 5.44
CA SER A 39 12.75 -12.02 6.29
C SER A 39 11.34 -12.51 6.60
N GLU A 40 11.19 -13.69 7.21
CA GLU A 40 9.87 -14.20 7.58
C GLU A 40 9.11 -13.21 8.47
N GLU A 41 9.77 -12.68 9.51
CA GLU A 41 9.20 -11.71 10.44
C GLU A 41 8.80 -10.41 9.72
N THR A 42 9.73 -9.81 8.95
CA THR A 42 9.43 -8.56 8.22
C THR A 42 8.33 -8.76 7.18
N HIS A 43 8.33 -9.88 6.46
CA HIS A 43 7.31 -10.18 5.46
C HIS A 43 5.93 -10.35 6.09
N GLN A 44 5.88 -11.02 7.23
CA GLN A 44 4.65 -11.20 7.99
C GLN A 44 4.13 -9.85 8.51
N GLU A 45 4.98 -9.02 9.09
CA GLU A 45 4.61 -7.67 9.53
C GLU A 45 4.08 -6.79 8.38
N MET A 46 4.72 -6.84 7.21
CA MET A 46 4.25 -6.13 6.01
C MET A 46 2.86 -6.64 5.59
N THR A 47 2.65 -7.95 5.64
CA THR A 47 1.39 -8.59 5.26
C THR A 47 0.26 -8.18 6.19
N GLU A 48 0.50 -8.23 7.50
CA GLU A 48 -0.48 -7.78 8.50
C GLU A 48 -0.85 -6.32 8.31
N LYS A 49 0.12 -5.44 8.05
CA LYS A 49 -0.15 -4.01 7.80
C LYS A 49 -0.94 -3.79 6.52
N ALA A 50 -0.62 -4.50 5.43
CA ALA A 50 -1.35 -4.40 4.17
C ALA A 50 -2.81 -4.88 4.28
N VAL A 51 -3.06 -5.94 5.06
CA VAL A 51 -4.41 -6.42 5.35
C VAL A 51 -5.19 -5.40 6.18
N LYS A 52 -4.60 -4.88 7.27
CA LYS A 52 -5.26 -3.86 8.12
C LYS A 52 -5.61 -2.58 7.37
N ILE A 53 -4.74 -2.12 6.46
CA ILE A 53 -5.03 -0.97 5.60
C ILE A 53 -6.27 -1.27 4.74
N ASN A 54 -6.35 -2.47 4.16
CA ASN A 54 -7.52 -2.88 3.38
C ASN A 54 -8.80 -2.99 4.20
N GLU A 55 -8.73 -3.51 5.42
CA GLU A 55 -9.87 -3.55 6.33
C GLU A 55 -10.38 -2.14 6.65
N HIS A 56 -9.48 -1.20 6.92
CA HIS A 56 -9.84 0.20 7.14
C HIS A 56 -10.45 0.87 5.90
N LEU A 57 -9.94 0.57 4.70
CA LEU A 57 -10.51 1.07 3.45
C LEU A 57 -11.91 0.49 3.20
N ASN A 58 -12.07 -0.82 3.40
CA ASN A 58 -13.34 -1.51 3.23
C ASN A 58 -14.39 -1.06 4.25
N ALA A 59 -13.99 -0.83 5.50
CA ALA A 59 -14.87 -0.26 6.53
C ALA A 59 -15.38 1.15 6.18
N ARG A 60 -14.63 1.89 5.35
CA ARG A 60 -15.04 3.21 4.81
C ARG A 60 -15.78 3.10 3.47
N GLY A 61 -15.91 1.90 2.90
CA GLY A 61 -16.52 1.67 1.59
C GLY A 61 -15.73 2.27 0.43
N LYS A 62 -14.42 2.50 0.60
CA LYS A 62 -13.54 3.11 -0.41
C LYS A 62 -12.51 2.12 -0.91
N ALA A 63 -12.13 2.22 -2.19
CA ALA A 63 -10.93 1.56 -2.68
C ALA A 63 -9.69 2.46 -2.48
N LEU A 64 -8.50 1.87 -2.64
CA LEU A 64 -7.24 2.62 -2.55
C LEU A 64 -7.13 3.73 -3.61
N GLU A 65 -7.85 3.60 -4.73
CA GLU A 65 -7.93 4.62 -5.78
C GLU A 65 -8.83 5.81 -5.44
N ASP A 66 -9.72 5.65 -4.46
CA ASP A 66 -10.72 6.66 -4.06
C ASP A 66 -10.28 7.48 -2.85
N VAL A 67 -9.24 7.06 -2.13
CA VAL A 67 -8.72 7.78 -0.95
C VAL A 67 -7.72 8.86 -1.34
N SER A 68 -7.78 10.00 -0.64
CA SER A 68 -6.74 11.02 -0.73
C SER A 68 -5.45 10.55 -0.05
N SER A 69 -4.33 11.18 -0.38
CA SER A 69 -3.05 10.92 0.29
C SER A 69 -3.17 11.14 1.81
N GLU A 70 -3.88 12.19 2.25
CA GLU A 70 -4.09 12.49 3.67
C GLU A 70 -4.88 11.39 4.38
N GLU A 71 -5.96 10.90 3.75
CA GLU A 71 -6.73 9.78 4.29
C GLU A 71 -5.90 8.50 4.38
N PHE A 72 -5.10 8.24 3.35
CA PHE A 72 -4.20 7.10 3.33
C PHE A 72 -3.13 7.22 4.42
N GLU A 73 -2.54 8.40 4.62
CA GLU A 73 -1.57 8.67 5.68
C GLU A 73 -2.17 8.46 7.07
N GLU A 74 -3.41 8.87 7.29
CA GLU A 74 -4.10 8.65 8.56
C GLU A 74 -4.32 7.16 8.84
N ILE A 75 -4.69 6.37 7.81
CA ILE A 75 -4.81 4.91 7.92
C ILE A 75 -3.43 4.28 8.14
N ALA A 76 -2.42 4.72 7.39
CA ALA A 76 -1.05 4.24 7.51
C ALA A 76 -0.50 4.47 8.93
N HIS A 77 -0.74 5.66 9.49
CA HIS A 77 -0.36 5.98 10.87
C HIS A 77 -1.09 5.08 11.89
N LYS A 78 -2.38 4.80 11.68
CA LYS A 78 -3.17 3.89 12.54
C LYS A 78 -2.62 2.45 12.55
N VAL A 79 -2.06 1.98 11.43
CA VAL A 79 -1.43 0.65 11.36
C VAL A 79 0.07 0.67 11.73
N GLY A 80 0.59 1.80 12.21
CA GLY A 80 1.96 1.94 12.69
C GLY A 80 3.01 2.20 11.60
N LEU A 81 2.61 2.57 10.38
CA LEU A 81 3.55 3.02 9.35
C LEU A 81 4.02 4.43 9.68
N LYS A 82 5.34 4.60 9.73
CA LYS A 82 5.97 5.91 9.91
C LYS A 82 6.29 6.51 8.56
N ARG A 83 5.89 7.76 8.35
CA ARG A 83 6.33 8.54 7.19
C ARG A 83 7.82 8.81 7.35
N TYR A 84 8.63 8.33 6.42
CA TYR A 84 10.02 8.81 6.33
C TYR A 84 9.96 10.27 5.85
N PRO A 85 10.56 11.23 6.59
CA PRO A 85 10.61 12.60 6.12
C PRO A 85 11.27 12.60 4.75
N ARG A 86 10.59 13.18 3.76
CA ARG A 86 11.21 13.42 2.47
C ARG A 86 12.12 14.62 2.69
N ASP A 87 13.36 14.38 3.09
CA ASP A 87 14.40 15.40 3.06
C ASP A 87 14.39 16.00 1.65
N SER A 88 14.12 17.30 1.58
CA SER A 88 14.13 18.04 0.33
C SER A 88 15.59 18.24 -0.02
N ASN A 89 16.10 17.41 -0.92
CA ASN A 89 17.38 17.67 -1.58
C ASN A 89 17.18 18.73 -2.67
#